data_AF-A0A2N6SSB0-F1
#
_entry.id   AF-A0A2N6SSB0-F1
#
_cell.length_a   1.000
_cell.length_b   1.000
_cell.length_c   1.000
_cell.angle_alpha   90.00
_cell.angle_beta   90.00
_cell.angle_gamma   90.00
#
_symmetry.space_group_name_H-M   'P 1'
#
loop_
_entity.id
_entity.type
_entity.pdbx_description
1 polymer ?
#
loop_
_entity_poly.entity_id
_entity_poly.type
_entity_poly.pdbx_seq_one_letter_code
_entity_poly.pdbx_strand_id
1 'polypeptide(L)'
;MKDFETLEISIPADSDGYVLLKCPSCGERFMLLVDDIEDDTNLDIWCPNCGLKHQDYLDDETINLAERMIENKVADILNEFSATMKKSFKNSEIRIKTEKIKKQPEIPIGRKTGDFEEKYYECCKKKAKISSIKNLEGGYCPFCGEIVDGD
;
A
#
# COMPACT_ATOMS: atom_id res chain seq x y z
N MET A 1 17.82 -20.92 10.83
CA MET A 1 16.55 -20.17 10.77
C MET A 1 16.62 -19.38 9.47
N LYS A 2 15.66 -19.51 8.53
CA LYS A 2 15.69 -18.68 7.33
C LYS A 2 15.33 -17.26 7.77
N ASP A 3 16.23 -16.30 7.54
CA ASP A 3 15.93 -14.89 7.71
C ASP A 3 14.77 -14.54 6.77
N PHE A 4 13.63 -14.12 7.33
CA PHE A 4 12.59 -13.49 6.54
C PHE A 4 13.10 -12.10 6.21
N GLU A 5 13.45 -11.87 4.95
CA GLU A 5 13.87 -10.55 4.49
C GLU A 5 12.64 -9.66 4.41
N THR A 6 12.62 -8.62 5.25
CA THR A 6 11.55 -7.62 5.24
C THR A 6 11.77 -6.67 4.07
N LEU A 7 10.71 -6.45 3.28
CA LEU A 7 10.69 -5.42 2.25
C LEU A 7 9.96 -4.20 2.81
N GLU A 8 10.60 -3.05 2.76
CA GLU A 8 10.03 -1.78 3.23
C GLU A 8 9.62 -0.92 2.03
N ILE A 9 8.41 -0.36 2.09
CA ILE A 9 7.87 0.53 1.06
C ILE A 9 7.57 1.87 1.71
N SER A 10 8.15 2.93 1.15
CA SER A 10 7.84 4.30 1.58
C SER A 10 6.62 4.81 0.81
N ILE A 11 5.53 5.09 1.52
CA ILE A 11 4.33 5.72 0.95
C ILE A 11 4.40 7.22 1.25
N PRO A 12 4.51 8.09 0.24
CA PRO A 12 4.64 9.52 0.48
C PRO A 12 3.28 10.15 0.82
N ALA A 13 3.26 10.96 1.88
CA ALA A 13 2.16 11.88 2.15
C ALA A 13 2.10 13.02 1.13
N ASP A 14 0.93 13.66 1.03
CA ASP A 14 0.73 14.89 0.28
C ASP A 14 1.37 16.11 0.96
N SER A 15 1.13 17.32 0.45
CA SER A 15 1.68 18.55 1.01
C SER A 15 1.19 18.86 2.42
N ASP A 16 0.04 18.31 2.80
CA ASP A 16 -0.67 18.61 4.05
C ASP A 16 -0.54 17.48 5.07
N GLY A 17 0.27 16.45 4.77
CA GLY A 17 0.54 15.32 5.66
C GLY A 17 -0.45 14.17 5.56
N TYR A 18 -1.26 14.11 4.49
CA TYR A 18 -2.25 13.04 4.29
C TYR A 18 -1.72 11.92 3.38
N VAL A 19 -2.04 10.67 3.73
CA VAL A 19 -1.76 9.48 2.92
C VAL A 19 -3.04 8.97 2.26
N LEU A 20 -2.95 8.61 0.97
CA LEU A 20 -4.07 8.03 0.23
C LEU A 20 -4.31 6.58 0.62
N LEU A 21 -5.56 6.27 0.94
CA LEU A 21 -6.07 4.96 1.27
C LEU A 21 -7.13 4.54 0.25
N LYS A 22 -7.25 3.23 0.01
CA LYS A 22 -8.28 2.65 -0.85
C LYS A 22 -8.98 1.50 -0.14
N CYS A 23 -10.31 1.54 -0.08
CA CYS A 23 -11.10 0.45 0.45
C CYS A 23 -11.03 -0.79 -0.47
N PRO A 24 -10.63 -1.97 0.02
CA PRO A 24 -10.55 -3.17 -0.81
C PRO A 24 -11.93 -3.73 -1.20
N SER A 25 -12.99 -3.43 -0.44
CA SER A 25 -14.34 -3.94 -0.73
C SER A 25 -15.14 -3.10 -1.73
N CYS A 26 -15.12 -1.76 -1.61
CA CYS A 26 -15.92 -0.89 -2.49
C CYS A 26 -15.09 0.04 -3.38
N GLY A 27 -13.76 0.03 -3.24
CA GLY A 27 -12.85 0.85 -4.06
C GLY A 27 -12.82 2.34 -3.70
N GLU A 28 -13.53 2.77 -2.64
CA GLU A 28 -13.54 4.16 -2.19
C GLU A 28 -12.13 4.62 -1.85
N ARG A 29 -11.81 5.85 -2.24
CA ARG A 29 -10.51 6.48 -1.96
C ARG A 29 -10.71 7.65 -1.01
N PHE A 30 -9.89 7.70 0.03
CA PHE A 30 -9.92 8.74 1.04
C PHE A 30 -8.52 8.91 1.61
N MET A 31 -8.26 10.00 2.33
CA MET A 31 -6.94 10.26 2.90
C MET A 31 -7.03 10.59 4.38
N LEU A 32 -6.09 10.06 5.16
CA LEU A 32 -5.94 10.32 6.59
C LEU A 32 -4.57 10.95 6.86
N LEU A 33 -4.46 11.74 7.93
CA LEU A 33 -3.17 12.26 8.40
C LEU A 33 -2.26 11.11 8.80
N VAL A 34 -0.97 11.20 8.46
CA VAL A 34 0.03 10.20 8.88
C VAL A 34 0.05 10.08 10.40
N ASP A 35 0.02 11.21 11.11
CA ASP A 35 -0.01 11.24 12.57
C ASP A 35 -1.21 10.46 13.14
N ASP A 36 -2.39 10.54 12.50
CA ASP A 36 -3.57 9.81 12.95
C ASP A 36 -3.46 8.29 12.73
N ILE A 37 -2.69 7.85 11.73
CA ILE A 37 -2.45 6.44 11.43
C ILE A 37 -1.37 5.87 12.36
N GLU A 38 -0.32 6.64 12.65
CA GLU A 38 0.83 6.19 13.43
C GLU A 38 0.61 6.28 14.96
N ASP A 39 -0.19 7.23 15.44
CA ASP A 39 -0.42 7.44 16.89
C ASP A 39 -1.29 6.32 17.50
N ASP A 40 -2.16 5.71 16.71
CA ASP A 40 -3.12 4.73 17.22
C ASP A 40 -2.74 3.30 16.79
N THR A 41 -1.94 2.66 17.65
CA THR A 41 -1.48 1.26 17.51
C THR A 41 -2.59 0.22 17.30
N ASN A 42 -3.87 0.60 17.41
CA ASN A 42 -5.04 -0.19 17.00
C ASN A 42 -6.11 0.67 16.27
N LEU A 43 -5.73 1.60 15.39
CA LEU A 43 -6.71 2.38 14.63
C LEU A 43 -7.57 1.46 13.75
N ASP A 44 -8.82 1.26 14.16
CA ASP A 44 -9.85 0.67 13.31
C ASP A 44 -10.25 1.71 12.26
N ILE A 45 -9.67 1.62 11.06
CA ILE A 45 -10.07 2.47 9.93
C ILE A 45 -11.40 1.96 9.39
N TRP A 46 -12.37 2.86 9.24
CA TRP A 46 -13.67 2.60 8.63
C TRP A 46 -13.70 3.18 7.22
N CYS A 47 -14.26 2.44 6.27
CA CYS A 47 -14.47 2.98 4.94
C CYS A 47 -15.54 4.08 4.97
N PRO A 48 -15.25 5.31 4.51
CA PRO A 48 -16.22 6.41 4.56
C PRO A 48 -17.42 6.21 3.64
N ASN A 49 -17.35 5.27 2.69
CA ASN A 49 -18.48 4.95 1.82
C ASN A 49 -19.30 3.74 2.31
N CYS A 50 -18.68 2.60 2.60
CA CYS A 50 -19.41 1.37 2.92
C CYS A 50 -19.47 1.02 4.41
N GLY A 51 -18.74 1.75 5.27
CA GLY A 51 -18.74 1.50 6.72
C GLY A 51 -18.11 0.17 7.14
N LEU A 52 -17.33 -0.48 6.27
CA LEU A 52 -16.58 -1.71 6.60
C LEU A 52 -15.16 -1.39 7.05
N LYS A 53 -14.63 -2.26 7.93
CA LYS A 53 -13.25 -2.25 8.39
C LYS A 53 -12.40 -3.30 7.66
N HIS A 54 -11.15 -2.96 7.40
CA HIS A 54 -10.17 -3.85 6.81
C HIS A 54 -8.83 -3.77 7.55
N GLN A 55 -8.02 -4.81 7.42
CA GLN A 55 -6.66 -4.82 7.99
C GLN A 55 -5.75 -3.82 7.30
N ASP A 56 -5.94 -3.63 6.00
CA ASP A 56 -5.18 -2.71 5.19
C ASP A 56 -6.08 -1.99 4.19
N TYR A 57 -5.65 -0.79 3.81
CA TYR A 57 -6.30 0.07 2.82
C TYR A 57 -5.29 0.50 1.75
N LEU A 58 -4.43 -0.43 1.33
CA LEU A 58 -3.36 -0.14 0.38
C LEU A 58 -3.93 0.31 -0.97
N ASP A 59 -3.36 1.38 -1.52
CA ASP A 59 -3.69 1.79 -2.88
C ASP A 59 -3.04 0.86 -3.91
N ASP A 60 -3.58 0.90 -5.13
CA ASP A 60 -3.15 0.02 -6.21
C ASP A 60 -1.65 0.21 -6.55
N GLU A 61 -1.10 1.44 -6.45
CA GLU A 61 0.32 1.65 -6.72
C GLU A 61 1.21 1.03 -5.66
N THR A 62 0.81 1.10 -4.38
CA THR A 62 1.54 0.46 -3.29
C THR A 62 1.58 -1.06 -3.47
N ILE A 63 0.44 -1.69 -3.80
CA ILE A 63 0.37 -3.13 -4.07
C ILE A 63 1.26 -3.51 -5.25
N ASN A 64 1.17 -2.78 -6.36
CA ASN A 64 1.97 -3.05 -7.56
C ASN A 64 3.48 -2.92 -7.29
N LEU A 65 3.91 -1.94 -6.48
CA LEU A 65 5.31 -1.80 -6.11
C LEU A 65 5.77 -2.96 -5.23
N ALA A 66 4.95 -3.37 -4.26
CA ALA A 66 5.25 -4.53 -3.41
C ALA A 66 5.44 -5.81 -4.23
N GLU A 67 4.55 -6.08 -5.17
CA GLU A 67 4.63 -7.24 -6.07
C GLU A 67 5.92 -7.21 -6.89
N ARG A 68 6.30 -6.06 -7.46
CA ARG A 68 7.55 -5.93 -8.24
C ARG A 68 8.80 -6.15 -7.40
N MET A 69 8.83 -5.65 -6.17
CA MET A 69 9.95 -5.88 -5.25
C MET A 69 10.08 -7.37 -4.92
N ILE A 70 8.96 -8.05 -4.67
CA ILE A 70 8.92 -9.50 -4.42
C ILE A 70 9.42 -10.27 -5.66
N GLU A 71 8.92 -9.95 -6.85
CA GLU A 71 9.35 -10.59 -8.09
C GLU A 71 10.84 -10.41 -8.35
N ASN A 72 11.37 -9.20 -8.14
CA ASN A 72 12.78 -8.91 -8.30
C ASN A 72 13.64 -9.67 -7.30
N LYS A 73 13.15 -9.84 -6.07
CA LYS A 73 13.83 -10.63 -5.06
C LYS A 73 13.85 -12.12 -5.42
N VAL A 74 12.74 -12.66 -5.90
CA VAL A 74 12.67 -14.04 -6.40
C VAL A 74 13.63 -14.23 -7.59
N ALA A 75 13.69 -13.25 -8.51
CA ALA A 75 14.63 -13.27 -9.62
C ALA A 75 16.10 -13.31 -9.15
N ASP A 76 16.46 -12.57 -8.09
CA ASP A 76 17.80 -12.62 -7.50
C ASP A 76 18.13 -14.00 -6.93
N ILE A 77 17.22 -14.57 -6.12
CA ILE A 77 17.41 -15.89 -5.52
C ILE A 77 17.64 -16.96 -6.59
N LEU A 78 16.81 -16.95 -7.65
CA LEU A 78 16.92 -17.91 -8.75
C LEU A 78 18.20 -17.71 -9.59
N ASN A 79 18.61 -16.46 -9.80
CA ASN A 79 19.84 -16.13 -10.51
C ASN A 79 21.08 -16.57 -9.71
N GLU A 80 21.09 -16.35 -8.40
CA GLU A 80 22.17 -16.77 -7.50
C GLU A 80 22.26 -18.31 -7.42
N PHE A 81 21.11 -18.98 -7.25
CA PHE A 81 21.04 -20.43 -7.28
C PHE A 81 21.57 -21.00 -8.60
N SER A 82 21.15 -20.43 -9.72
CA SER A 82 21.62 -20.80 -11.06
C SER A 82 23.13 -20.63 -11.22
N ALA A 83 23.70 -19.54 -10.70
CA ALA A 83 25.13 -19.29 -10.74
C ALA A 83 25.91 -20.28 -9.87
N THR A 84 25.39 -20.59 -8.68
CA THR A 84 25.97 -21.59 -7.76
C THR A 84 25.94 -22.97 -8.38
N MET A 85 24.82 -23.36 -8.98
CA MET A 85 24.68 -24.65 -9.67
C MET A 85 25.67 -24.76 -10.85
N LYS A 86 25.78 -23.73 -11.69
CA LYS A 86 26.79 -23.71 -12.77
C LYS A 86 28.22 -23.90 -12.26
N LYS A 87 28.57 -23.32 -11.10
CA LYS A 87 29.89 -23.50 -10.48
C LYS A 87 30.10 -24.93 -9.99
N SER A 88 29.11 -25.53 -9.34
CA SER A 88 29.20 -26.89 -8.79
C SER A 88 29.39 -27.96 -9.87
N PHE A 89 28.76 -27.81 -11.03
CA PHE A 89 28.85 -28.77 -12.14
C PHE A 89 29.95 -28.45 -13.15
N LYS A 90 30.77 -27.41 -12.92
CA LYS A 90 31.83 -26.97 -13.85
C LYS A 90 32.84 -28.06 -14.20
N ASN A 91 33.12 -28.98 -13.28
CA ASN A 91 34.09 -30.08 -13.45
C ASN A 91 33.42 -31.44 -13.74
N SER A 92 32.12 -31.45 -14.02
CA SER A 92 31.37 -32.66 -14.37
C SER A 92 31.12 -32.75 -15.89
N GLU A 93 30.77 -33.94 -16.37
CA GLU A 93 30.34 -34.13 -17.78
C GLU A 93 28.96 -33.50 -18.08
N ILE A 94 28.27 -32.97 -17.07
CA ILE A 94 26.96 -32.33 -17.20
C ILE A 94 27.13 -30.84 -17.49
N ARG A 95 26.63 -30.39 -18.65
CA ARG A 95 26.60 -28.95 -19.02
C ARG A 95 25.26 -28.32 -18.65
N ILE A 96 25.29 -27.40 -17.68
CA ILE A 96 24.10 -26.66 -17.26
C ILE A 96 24.01 -25.32 -18.00
N LYS A 97 22.92 -25.12 -18.74
CA LYS A 97 22.56 -23.84 -19.34
C LYS A 97 21.62 -23.11 -18.39
N THR A 98 21.91 -21.84 -18.13
CA THR A 98 21.01 -20.95 -17.39
C THR A 98 21.00 -19.60 -18.08
N GLU A 99 19.83 -18.96 -18.09
CA GLU A 99 19.63 -17.59 -18.54
C GLU A 99 19.33 -16.70 -17.34
N LYS A 100 19.81 -15.46 -17.36
CA LYS A 100 19.59 -14.52 -16.27
C LYS A 100 18.16 -13.98 -16.34
N ILE A 101 17.39 -14.17 -15.28
CA ILE A 101 16.05 -13.59 -15.15
C ILE A 101 16.21 -12.07 -15.01
N LYS A 102 15.50 -11.32 -15.85
CA LYS A 102 15.50 -9.85 -15.84
C LYS A 102 14.58 -9.34 -14.74
N LYS A 103 15.01 -8.27 -14.07
CA LYS A 103 14.21 -7.55 -13.08
C LYS A 103 13.22 -6.60 -13.75
N GLN A 104 12.10 -6.39 -13.09
CA GLN A 104 11.12 -5.35 -13.40
C GLN A 104 11.52 -4.01 -12.77
N PRO A 105 11.13 -2.86 -13.35
CA PRO A 105 11.40 -1.56 -12.75
C PRO A 105 10.52 -1.30 -11.51
N GLU A 106 11.15 -1.07 -10.37
CA GLU A 106 10.53 -0.61 -9.12
C GLU A 106 10.36 0.91 -9.19
N ILE A 107 9.19 1.37 -9.63
CA ILE A 107 8.88 2.81 -9.75
C ILE A 107 8.40 3.29 -8.38
N PRO A 108 9.05 4.28 -7.75
CA PRO A 108 8.60 4.81 -6.48
C PRO A 108 7.17 5.37 -6.57
N ILE A 109 6.42 5.25 -5.49
CA ILE A 109 5.07 5.82 -5.39
C ILE A 109 5.19 7.34 -5.48
N GLY A 110 4.39 7.95 -6.35
CA GLY A 110 4.31 9.40 -6.47
C GLY A 110 3.46 10.00 -5.37
N ARG A 111 3.71 11.27 -5.01
CA ARG A 111 2.76 12.02 -4.17
C ARG A 111 1.42 12.09 -4.87
N LYS A 112 0.36 11.75 -4.15
CA LYS A 112 -1.00 11.76 -4.68
C LYS A 112 -1.53 13.18 -4.67
N THR A 113 -2.06 13.61 -5.81
CA THR A 113 -2.74 14.89 -6.00
C THR A 113 -4.10 14.59 -6.61
N GLY A 114 -5.17 15.13 -6.05
CA GLY A 114 -6.52 14.91 -6.56
C GLY A 114 -7.54 15.81 -5.86
N ASP A 115 -8.79 15.72 -6.30
CA ASP A 115 -9.92 16.50 -5.79
C ASP A 115 -10.42 15.90 -4.47
N PHE A 116 -9.59 15.98 -3.43
CA PHE A 116 -9.97 15.63 -2.07
C PHE A 116 -10.09 16.91 -1.22
N GLU A 117 -11.19 17.01 -0.50
CA GLU A 117 -11.50 18.12 0.39
C GLU A 117 -11.41 17.66 1.84
N GLU A 118 -10.83 18.50 2.69
CA GLU A 118 -10.75 18.23 4.12
C GLU A 118 -12.13 18.36 4.77
N LYS A 119 -12.63 17.26 5.33
CA LYS A 119 -13.85 17.20 6.14
C LYS A 119 -13.50 17.05 7.61
N TYR A 120 -14.12 17.87 8.45
CA TYR A 120 -14.04 17.75 9.89
C TYR A 120 -15.17 16.84 10.42
N TYR A 121 -14.82 15.87 11.26
CA TYR A 121 -15.74 14.90 11.82
C TYR A 121 -16.00 15.23 13.31
N GLU A 122 -17.16 15.79 13.61
CA GLU A 122 -17.55 16.20 14.98
C GLU A 122 -17.56 15.06 16.00
N CYS A 123 -17.90 13.85 15.57
CA CYS A 123 -18.01 12.65 16.42
C CYS A 123 -16.70 12.28 17.12
N CYS A 124 -15.56 12.49 16.47
CA CYS A 124 -14.23 12.15 16.99
C CYS A 124 -13.26 13.33 17.00
N LYS A 125 -13.68 14.50 16.52
CA LYS A 125 -12.88 15.73 16.40
C LYS A 125 -11.62 15.55 15.55
N LYS A 126 -11.68 14.67 14.55
CA LYS A 126 -10.59 14.40 13.60
C LYS A 126 -10.95 14.90 12.21
N LYS A 127 -9.93 14.94 11.34
CA LYS A 127 -10.05 15.41 9.95
C LYS A 127 -9.63 14.32 8.99
N ALA A 128 -10.37 14.16 7.91
CA ALA A 128 -9.98 13.31 6.79
C ALA A 128 -10.21 14.05 5.48
N LYS A 129 -9.47 13.69 4.43
CA LYS A 129 -9.78 14.18 3.08
C LYS A 129 -10.62 13.16 2.33
N ILE A 130 -11.75 13.59 1.78
CA ILE A 130 -12.66 12.77 0.97
C ILE A 130 -12.98 13.50 -0.33
N SER A 131 -13.50 12.80 -1.34
CA SER A 131 -13.91 13.48 -2.58
C SER A 131 -15.08 14.44 -2.34
N SER A 132 -15.19 15.52 -3.12
CA SER A 132 -16.30 16.48 -3.00
C SER A 132 -17.67 15.81 -3.16
N ILE A 133 -17.77 14.81 -4.05
CA ILE A 133 -19.00 14.03 -4.24
C ILE A 133 -19.34 13.24 -2.97
N LYS A 134 -18.34 12.58 -2.36
CA LYS A 134 -18.53 11.84 -1.13
C LYS A 134 -18.93 12.76 0.03
N ASN A 135 -18.42 13.99 0.05
CA ASN A 135 -18.81 14.96 1.05
C ASN A 135 -20.30 15.34 0.97
N LEU A 136 -20.82 15.52 -0.24
CA LEU A 136 -22.24 15.83 -0.50
C LEU A 136 -23.18 14.65 -0.22
N GLU A 137 -22.75 13.42 -0.46
CA GLU A 137 -23.61 12.23 -0.27
C GLU A 137 -23.79 11.85 1.21
N GLY A 138 -22.85 12.25 2.07
CA GLY A 138 -22.70 11.68 3.41
C GLY A 138 -22.16 10.26 3.37
N GLY A 139 -21.94 9.67 4.54
CA GLY A 139 -21.33 8.35 4.65
C GLY A 139 -20.98 8.02 6.09
N TYR A 140 -19.76 7.54 6.30
CA TYR A 140 -19.28 7.10 7.60
C TYR A 140 -18.02 7.88 8.01
N CYS A 141 -17.87 8.10 9.31
CA CYS A 141 -16.62 8.60 9.87
C CYS A 141 -15.51 7.56 9.73
N PRO A 142 -14.36 7.88 9.12
CA PRO A 142 -13.29 6.91 8.92
C PRO A 142 -12.58 6.49 10.21
N PHE A 143 -12.84 7.18 11.33
CA PHE A 143 -12.19 6.93 12.62
C PHE A 143 -13.07 6.16 13.60
N CYS A 144 -14.40 6.34 13.57
CA CYS A 144 -15.31 5.69 14.53
C CYS A 144 -16.50 4.97 13.90
N GLY A 145 -16.70 5.07 12.58
CA GLY A 145 -17.79 4.42 11.86
C GLY A 145 -19.17 5.05 12.09
N GLU A 146 -19.27 6.19 12.78
CA GLU A 146 -20.54 6.90 12.94
C GLU A 146 -21.04 7.42 11.58
N ILE A 147 -22.36 7.34 11.35
CA ILE A 147 -22.99 7.85 10.14
C ILE A 147 -22.93 9.38 10.16
N VAL A 148 -22.49 9.96 9.06
CA VAL A 148 -22.37 11.41 8.88
C VAL A 148 -23.20 11.80 7.68
N ASP A 149 -24.10 12.76 7.88
CA ASP A 149 -24.90 13.30 6.79
C ASP A 149 -24.03 14.06 5.78
N GLY A 150 -24.55 14.19 4.55
CA GLY A 150 -23.92 15.01 3.53
C GLY A 150 -24.02 16.50 3.85
N ASP A 151 -23.09 17.28 3.31
CA ASP A 151 -23.10 18.75 3.39
C ASP A 151 -24.15 19.40 2.47
#